data_AF-A0A929UNH3-F1
#
_entry.id   AF-A0A929UNH3-F1
#
_cell.length_a   1.000
_cell.length_b   1.000
_cell.length_c   1.000
_cell.angle_alpha   90.00
_cell.angle_beta   90.00
_cell.angle_gamma   90.00
#
_symmetry.space_group_name_H-M   'P 1'
#
loop_
_entity.id
_entity.type
_entity.pdbx_description
1 polymer ?
#
loop_
_entity_poly.entity_id
_entity_poly.type
_entity_poly.pdbx_seq_one_letter_code
_entity_poly.pdbx_strand_id
1 'polypeptide(L)'
;MKNKLLKLSVFLLSFLFFVFLFEKTLNHVRTDSTVQMEEASLPLLTLVADGRQMNTLHGYKKEMDTAHIRSTIFALPENRQVSARVFLYGGKVKDASFEVRSTDGKNLVEQTNIPDLQKEENTDSLLLHFAVKDLIEVDREYMLVLVLHTEQDQSVRYYTRIVLPGEEGQYDLQDQVDFALDFSAKTLARDRGISRYLETTALGKTDSPEKVDIHSGFAQITYQGLKVTRNEEPEVDVFDIRRGTISLRLTYPVVVEEDGKRRTCRVKENFFLRHAGKKTYLLRYQRTMNTIFDPKEVESESDQLKLFICNKDAVTLSESEGGGVFSFVNEGRLFLCNLSDRSFVNVFGFYESDHWDPRTFYD
;
A
#
# COMPACT_ATOMS: atom_id res chain seq x y z
N MET A 1 51.43 -47.12 33.28
CA MET A 1 50.95 -45.71 33.18
C MET A 1 51.16 -45.10 31.79
N LYS A 2 52.34 -45.26 31.16
CA LYS A 2 52.62 -44.78 29.78
C LYS A 2 51.57 -45.15 28.72
N ASN A 3 51.08 -46.39 28.69
CA ASN A 3 50.05 -46.80 27.71
C ASN A 3 48.66 -46.18 27.95
N LYS A 4 48.35 -45.76 29.19
CA LYS A 4 47.10 -45.04 29.49
C LYS A 4 47.21 -43.56 29.08
N LEU A 5 48.38 -42.95 29.31
CA LEU A 5 48.69 -41.59 28.85
C LEU A 5 48.70 -41.47 27.32
N LEU A 6 49.25 -42.47 26.61
CA LEU A 6 49.24 -42.49 25.14
C LEU A 6 47.81 -42.58 24.60
N LYS A 7 46.98 -43.48 25.15
CA LYS A 7 45.57 -43.62 24.75
C LYS A 7 44.77 -42.34 25.03
N LEU A 8 45.03 -41.67 26.15
CA LEU A 8 44.39 -40.39 26.49
C LEU A 8 44.80 -39.28 25.52
N SER A 9 46.08 -39.21 25.16
CA SER A 9 46.59 -38.22 24.20
C SER A 9 46.02 -38.42 22.80
N VAL A 10 45.95 -39.67 22.32
CA VAL A 10 45.33 -40.00 21.02
C VAL A 10 43.84 -39.68 21.03
N PHE A 11 43.13 -39.98 22.12
CA PHE A 11 41.73 -39.63 22.27
C PHE A 11 41.52 -38.11 22.21
N LEU A 12 42.33 -37.33 22.94
CA LEU A 12 42.22 -35.87 22.97
C LEU A 12 42.52 -35.25 21.60
N LEU A 13 43.53 -35.76 20.90
CA LEU A 13 43.86 -35.33 19.52
C LEU A 13 42.74 -35.66 18.54
N SER A 14 42.15 -36.86 18.62
CA SER A 14 41.00 -37.21 17.78
C SER A 14 39.78 -36.34 18.10
N PHE A 15 39.54 -36.04 19.38
CA PHE A 15 38.42 -35.20 19.80
C PHE A 15 38.57 -33.78 19.26
N LEU A 16 39.76 -33.17 19.42
CA LEU A 16 40.03 -31.83 18.87
C LEU A 16 39.95 -31.80 17.35
N PHE A 17 40.43 -32.84 16.66
CA PHE A 17 40.33 -32.96 15.21
C PHE A 17 38.86 -33.06 14.74
N PHE A 18 38.04 -33.86 15.42
CA PHE A 18 36.62 -33.97 15.12
C PHE A 18 35.86 -32.69 15.48
N VAL A 19 36.19 -31.99 16.57
CA VAL A 19 35.62 -30.67 16.91
C VAL A 19 35.94 -29.66 15.82
N PHE A 20 37.19 -29.60 15.35
CA PHE A 20 37.59 -28.69 14.27
C PHE A 20 36.92 -29.04 12.94
N LEU A 21 36.77 -30.33 12.61
CA LEU A 21 36.00 -30.78 11.46
C LEU A 21 34.53 -30.39 11.59
N PHE A 22 33.90 -30.66 12.75
CA PHE A 22 32.51 -30.30 13.02
C PHE A 22 32.29 -28.80 12.92
N GLU A 23 33.17 -27.98 13.50
CA GLU A 23 33.13 -26.52 13.40
C GLU A 23 33.22 -26.07 11.93
N LYS A 24 34.15 -26.65 11.16
CA LYS A 24 34.32 -26.32 9.74
C LYS A 24 33.16 -26.80 8.86
N THR A 25 32.51 -27.93 9.18
CA THR A 25 31.39 -28.45 8.38
C THR A 25 30.03 -27.88 8.79
N LEU A 26 29.75 -27.65 10.08
CA LEU A 26 28.49 -27.03 10.51
C LEU A 26 28.47 -25.52 10.22
N ASN A 27 29.59 -24.80 10.37
CA ASN A 27 29.62 -23.38 10.00
C ASN A 27 29.59 -23.14 8.49
N HIS A 28 29.73 -24.18 7.64
CA HIS A 28 29.71 -23.99 6.19
C HIS A 28 28.30 -24.02 5.57
N VAL A 29 27.25 -24.33 6.33
CA VAL A 29 25.87 -24.48 5.80
C VAL A 29 25.01 -23.21 5.94
N ARG A 30 25.53 -22.11 6.50
CA ARG A 30 24.90 -20.78 6.34
C ARG A 30 25.72 -19.92 5.38
N THR A 31 25.76 -20.32 4.11
CA THR A 31 25.95 -19.33 3.06
C THR A 31 24.61 -18.61 2.95
N ASP A 32 24.42 -17.57 3.75
CA ASP A 32 23.33 -16.60 3.59
C ASP A 32 23.48 -15.99 2.21
N SER A 33 22.91 -16.66 1.21
CA SER A 33 22.71 -16.08 -0.12
C SER A 33 21.44 -15.23 -0.05
N THR A 34 21.38 -14.32 0.91
CA THR A 34 20.38 -13.26 0.94
C THR A 34 20.81 -12.26 -0.11
N VAL A 35 20.20 -12.34 -1.29
CA VAL A 35 20.37 -11.29 -2.30
C VAL A 35 19.45 -10.15 -1.89
N GLN A 36 20.04 -8.99 -1.61
CA GLN A 36 19.25 -7.78 -1.41
C GLN A 36 18.51 -7.47 -2.71
N MET A 37 17.19 -7.30 -2.63
CA MET A 37 16.40 -6.93 -3.80
C MET A 37 16.84 -5.55 -4.30
N GLU A 38 16.85 -5.36 -5.62
CA GLU A 38 17.13 -4.06 -6.22
C GLU A 38 16.08 -3.04 -5.77
N GLU A 39 16.52 -1.79 -5.56
CA GLU A 39 15.61 -0.70 -5.23
C GLU A 39 14.60 -0.44 -6.35
N ALA A 40 13.44 0.12 -5.99
CA ALA A 40 12.44 0.50 -6.97
C ALA A 40 13.03 1.50 -7.99
N SER A 41 12.82 1.24 -9.28
CA SER A 41 13.46 2.01 -10.36
C SER A 41 12.49 2.78 -11.24
N LEU A 42 11.18 2.56 -11.09
CA LEU A 42 10.16 3.15 -11.96
C LEU A 42 9.54 4.40 -11.32
N PRO A 43 9.21 5.44 -12.10
CA PRO A 43 8.46 6.58 -11.61
C PRO A 43 7.07 6.19 -11.09
N LEU A 44 6.52 6.97 -10.15
CA LEU A 44 5.09 6.92 -9.83
C LEU A 44 4.33 7.96 -10.63
N LEU A 45 3.07 7.66 -10.91
CA LEU A 45 2.16 8.59 -11.56
C LEU A 45 0.91 8.75 -10.70
N THR A 46 0.42 9.96 -10.54
CA THR A 46 -0.87 10.25 -9.91
C THR A 46 -1.69 11.15 -10.83
N LEU A 47 -3.00 10.97 -10.84
CA LEU A 47 -3.91 11.90 -11.50
C LEU A 47 -4.22 13.08 -10.59
N VAL A 48 -4.50 14.23 -11.17
CA VAL A 48 -4.78 15.46 -10.45
C VAL A 48 -6.17 15.97 -10.81
N ALA A 49 -7.01 16.16 -9.79
CA ALA A 49 -8.30 16.83 -9.93
C ALA A 49 -8.44 17.90 -8.84
N ASP A 50 -8.75 19.12 -9.26
CA ASP A 50 -8.89 20.30 -8.38
C ASP A 50 -7.68 20.50 -7.43
N GLY A 51 -6.47 20.34 -7.98
CA GLY A 51 -5.21 20.47 -7.21
C GLY A 51 -4.90 19.30 -6.28
N ARG A 52 -5.79 18.30 -6.15
CA ARG A 52 -5.59 17.10 -5.33
C ARG A 52 -5.07 15.93 -6.17
N GLN A 53 -4.05 15.27 -5.64
CA GLN A 53 -3.54 14.00 -6.18
C GLN A 53 -4.48 12.85 -5.82
N MET A 54 -4.75 12.00 -6.79
CA MET A 54 -5.59 10.82 -6.63
C MET A 54 -5.16 9.72 -7.58
N ASN A 55 -5.56 8.48 -7.27
CA ASN A 55 -5.26 7.30 -8.07
C ASN A 55 -3.75 7.19 -8.31
N THR A 56 -2.99 6.83 -7.29
CA THR A 56 -1.54 6.58 -7.45
C THR A 56 -1.36 5.29 -8.26
N LEU A 57 -0.59 5.38 -9.35
CA LEU A 57 -0.39 4.31 -10.33
C LEU A 57 1.06 3.87 -10.34
N HIS A 58 1.27 2.56 -10.25
CA HIS A 58 2.57 1.92 -10.44
C HIS A 58 2.78 1.53 -11.91
N GLY A 59 4.03 1.68 -12.37
CA GLY A 59 4.40 1.48 -13.76
C GLY A 59 4.68 0.02 -14.11
N TYR A 60 4.30 -0.39 -15.32
CA TYR A 60 4.58 -1.71 -15.89
C TYR A 60 5.56 -1.58 -17.05
N LYS A 61 6.67 -2.34 -17.02
CA LYS A 61 7.63 -2.41 -18.14
C LYS A 61 7.07 -3.18 -19.35
N LYS A 62 6.16 -4.12 -19.10
CA LYS A 62 5.49 -4.91 -20.13
C LYS A 62 4.09 -4.37 -20.36
N GLU A 63 3.61 -4.50 -21.59
CA GLU A 63 2.21 -4.28 -21.88
C GLU A 63 1.36 -5.34 -21.19
N MET A 64 0.36 -4.88 -20.46
CA MET A 64 -0.60 -5.69 -19.74
C MET A 64 -1.89 -5.80 -20.54
N ASP A 65 -2.54 -6.96 -20.47
CA ASP A 65 -3.88 -7.12 -21.04
C ASP A 65 -4.90 -6.31 -20.23
N THR A 66 -5.37 -5.21 -20.82
CA THR A 66 -6.27 -4.27 -20.15
C THR A 66 -7.60 -4.88 -19.74
N ALA A 67 -8.04 -5.97 -20.38
CA ALA A 67 -9.27 -6.67 -20.00
C ALA A 67 -9.20 -7.27 -18.57
N HIS A 68 -7.99 -7.54 -18.09
CA HIS A 68 -7.73 -8.11 -16.77
C HIS A 68 -7.28 -7.06 -15.74
N ILE A 69 -7.16 -5.79 -16.14
CA ILE A 69 -6.77 -4.70 -15.24
C ILE A 69 -8.02 -4.04 -14.67
N ARG A 70 -8.36 -4.40 -13.44
CA ARG A 70 -9.42 -3.72 -12.69
C ARG A 70 -8.82 -2.70 -11.72
N SER A 71 -8.28 -1.62 -12.30
CA SER A 71 -7.62 -0.52 -11.57
C SER A 71 -8.63 0.53 -11.06
N THR A 72 -8.11 1.65 -10.56
CA THR A 72 -8.85 2.87 -10.22
C THR A 72 -9.62 3.45 -11.41
N ILE A 73 -10.52 4.39 -11.15
CA ILE A 73 -11.29 5.14 -12.14
C ILE A 73 -11.20 6.64 -11.88
N PHE A 74 -11.13 7.43 -12.95
CA PHE A 74 -11.07 8.88 -12.89
C PHE A 74 -12.22 9.48 -13.71
N ALA A 75 -13.05 10.30 -13.07
CA ALA A 75 -14.09 11.04 -13.77
C ALA A 75 -13.48 12.28 -14.45
N LEU A 76 -13.61 12.34 -15.76
CA LEU A 76 -13.10 13.46 -16.54
C LEU A 76 -13.95 14.72 -16.30
N PRO A 77 -13.33 15.91 -16.27
CA PRO A 77 -14.07 17.16 -16.39
C PRO A 77 -14.74 17.29 -17.77
N GLU A 78 -15.71 18.19 -17.91
CA GLU A 78 -16.44 18.44 -19.16
C GLU A 78 -15.53 18.76 -20.35
N ASN A 79 -14.41 19.46 -20.09
CA ASN A 79 -13.43 19.80 -21.11
C ASN A 79 -12.48 18.63 -21.48
N ARG A 80 -12.68 17.44 -20.87
CA ARG A 80 -11.88 16.21 -21.06
C ARG A 80 -10.39 16.36 -20.76
N GLN A 81 -10.01 17.42 -20.04
CA GLN A 81 -8.63 17.65 -19.63
C GLN A 81 -8.25 16.69 -18.51
N VAL A 82 -7.09 16.07 -18.65
CA VAL A 82 -6.44 15.25 -17.63
C VAL A 82 -5.15 15.93 -17.24
N SER A 83 -4.96 16.05 -15.92
CA SER A 83 -3.69 16.45 -15.34
C SER A 83 -3.10 15.27 -14.58
N ALA A 84 -1.81 15.01 -14.76
CA ALA A 84 -1.11 13.97 -14.03
C ALA A 84 0.24 14.49 -13.53
N ARG A 85 0.64 14.05 -12.34
CA ARG A 85 1.98 14.30 -11.78
C ARG A 85 2.78 13.00 -11.83
N VAL A 86 4.00 13.08 -12.34
CA VAL A 86 4.97 12.00 -12.39
C VAL A 86 6.08 12.29 -11.39
N PHE A 87 6.30 11.39 -10.43
CA PHE A 87 7.40 11.45 -9.48
C PHE A 87 8.57 10.62 -10.00
N LEU A 88 9.70 11.27 -10.31
CA LEU A 88 10.80 10.68 -11.08
C LEU A 88 11.73 9.80 -10.25
N TYR A 89 11.98 10.16 -8.98
CA TYR A 89 12.92 9.48 -8.09
C TYR A 89 14.31 9.26 -8.73
N GLY A 90 14.86 10.31 -9.35
CA GLY A 90 16.12 10.32 -10.08
C GLY A 90 16.02 9.74 -11.49
N GLY A 91 14.88 9.19 -11.88
CA GLY A 91 14.58 8.74 -13.23
C GLY A 91 14.48 9.90 -14.22
N LYS A 92 14.57 9.58 -15.51
CA LYS A 92 14.45 10.58 -16.58
C LYS A 92 13.47 10.12 -17.65
N VAL A 93 12.51 10.99 -17.95
CA VAL A 93 11.48 10.80 -18.95
C VAL A 93 11.79 11.72 -20.12
N LYS A 94 11.86 11.14 -21.33
CA LYS A 94 12.14 11.83 -22.58
C LYS A 94 10.86 12.35 -23.21
N ASP A 95 9.84 11.52 -23.26
CA ASP A 95 8.54 11.85 -23.83
C ASP A 95 7.43 11.01 -23.18
N ALA A 96 6.19 11.41 -23.43
CA ALA A 96 5.00 10.75 -22.91
C ALA A 96 3.91 10.68 -23.98
N SER A 97 3.08 9.66 -23.92
CA SER A 97 1.89 9.49 -24.74
C SER A 97 0.76 8.87 -23.92
N PHE A 98 -0.45 8.86 -24.46
CA PHE A 98 -1.56 8.11 -23.88
C PHE A 98 -2.35 7.38 -24.95
N GLU A 99 -2.97 6.29 -24.52
CA GLU A 99 -3.99 5.55 -25.26
C GLU A 99 -5.31 5.56 -24.49
N VAL A 100 -6.41 5.64 -25.23
CA VAL A 100 -7.74 5.32 -24.73
C VAL A 100 -8.24 4.07 -25.43
N ARG A 101 -8.66 3.07 -24.66
CA ARG A 101 -9.10 1.77 -25.16
C ARG A 101 -10.45 1.40 -24.58
N SER A 102 -11.20 0.53 -25.26
CA SER A 102 -12.33 -0.14 -24.64
C SER A 102 -11.87 -0.97 -23.42
N THR A 103 -12.74 -1.13 -22.42
CA THR A 103 -12.40 -1.88 -21.20
C THR A 103 -12.10 -3.36 -21.44
N ASP A 104 -12.58 -3.93 -22.55
CA ASP A 104 -12.21 -5.28 -23.00
C ASP A 104 -10.88 -5.34 -23.78
N GLY A 105 -10.20 -4.20 -23.94
CA GLY A 105 -8.89 -4.06 -24.59
C GLY A 105 -8.87 -4.18 -26.11
N LYS A 106 -10.01 -4.52 -26.74
CA LYS A 106 -10.07 -4.86 -28.17
C LYS A 106 -9.98 -3.66 -29.10
N ASN A 107 -10.57 -2.53 -28.70
CA ASN A 107 -10.67 -1.35 -29.55
C ASN A 107 -9.76 -0.24 -29.02
N LEU A 108 -8.83 0.21 -29.84
CA LEU A 108 -8.11 1.46 -29.63
C LEU A 108 -9.01 2.62 -30.08
N VAL A 109 -9.35 3.51 -29.15
CA VAL A 109 -10.21 4.69 -29.39
C VAL A 109 -9.36 5.90 -29.75
N GLU A 110 -8.27 6.09 -29.02
CA GLU A 110 -7.34 7.20 -29.22
C GLU A 110 -5.91 6.77 -28.89
N GLN A 111 -4.95 7.31 -29.64
CA GLN A 111 -3.54 7.33 -29.28
C GLN A 111 -2.96 8.70 -29.66
N THR A 112 -2.37 9.38 -28.68
CA THR A 112 -1.89 10.76 -28.84
C THR A 112 -0.63 10.98 -28.01
N ASN A 113 0.37 11.67 -28.59
CA ASN A 113 1.56 12.11 -27.85
C ASN A 113 1.23 13.31 -26.96
N ILE A 114 1.84 13.38 -25.78
CA ILE A 114 1.71 14.50 -24.85
C ILE A 114 2.89 15.45 -25.14
N PRO A 115 2.64 16.63 -25.74
CA PRO A 115 3.72 17.46 -26.28
C PRO A 115 4.55 18.15 -25.20
N ASP A 116 3.93 18.56 -24.09
CA ASP A 116 4.57 19.36 -23.05
C ASP A 116 4.65 18.60 -21.73
N LEU A 117 5.86 18.22 -21.35
CA LEU A 117 6.19 17.67 -20.04
C LEU A 117 6.77 18.82 -19.20
N GLN A 118 5.99 19.35 -18.26
CA GLN A 118 6.38 20.51 -17.48
C GLN A 118 7.12 20.07 -16.23
N LYS A 119 8.40 20.45 -16.08
CA LYS A 119 9.14 20.18 -14.85
C LYS A 119 8.67 21.10 -13.74
N GLU A 120 8.35 20.54 -12.58
CA GLU A 120 7.97 21.33 -11.41
C GLU A 120 9.23 21.87 -10.70
N GLU A 121 9.29 23.18 -10.50
CA GLU A 121 10.43 23.84 -9.85
C GLU A 121 10.69 23.28 -8.44
N ASN A 122 11.96 23.06 -8.11
CA ASN A 122 12.41 22.55 -6.80
C ASN A 122 11.83 21.19 -6.40
N THR A 123 11.34 20.41 -7.37
CA THR A 123 10.90 19.02 -7.15
C THR A 123 11.52 18.09 -8.18
N ASP A 124 11.47 16.79 -7.89
CA ASP A 124 11.84 15.75 -8.83
C ASP A 124 10.59 15.17 -9.52
N SER A 125 9.78 16.07 -10.07
CA SER A 125 8.46 15.76 -10.64
C SER A 125 8.21 16.44 -11.97
N LEU A 126 7.35 15.83 -12.78
CA LEU A 126 6.81 16.39 -14.02
C LEU A 126 5.28 16.49 -13.93
N LEU A 127 4.72 17.55 -14.51
CA LEU A 127 3.30 17.68 -14.79
C LEU A 127 3.02 17.39 -16.26
N LEU A 128 2.00 16.56 -16.48
CA LEU A 128 1.45 16.23 -17.77
C LEU A 128 0.04 16.82 -17.87
N HIS A 129 -0.23 17.52 -18.97
CA HIS A 129 -1.55 18.05 -19.29
C HIS A 129 -1.94 17.63 -20.70
N PHE A 130 -3.08 16.96 -20.84
CA PHE A 130 -3.59 16.51 -22.13
C PHE A 130 -5.10 16.41 -22.12
N ALA A 131 -5.72 16.45 -23.29
CA ALA A 131 -7.16 16.30 -23.45
C ALA A 131 -7.48 14.99 -24.17
N VAL A 132 -8.46 14.25 -23.65
CA VAL A 132 -9.06 13.14 -24.39
C VAL A 132 -9.96 13.72 -25.48
N LYS A 133 -9.86 13.17 -26.70
CA LYS A 133 -10.68 13.59 -27.84
C LYS A 133 -12.14 13.26 -27.61
N ASP A 134 -12.99 13.93 -28.38
CA ASP A 134 -14.44 13.69 -28.40
C ASP A 134 -14.79 12.41 -29.18
N LEU A 135 -14.24 11.29 -28.73
CA LEU A 135 -14.40 9.95 -29.29
C LEU A 135 -14.93 8.94 -28.25
N ILE A 136 -15.10 9.39 -27.00
CA ILE A 136 -15.64 8.60 -25.89
C ILE A 136 -17.10 8.97 -25.65
N GLU A 137 -17.87 8.00 -25.18
CA GLU A 137 -19.28 8.17 -24.86
C GLU A 137 -19.44 8.59 -23.39
N VAL A 138 -20.43 9.44 -23.13
CA VAL A 138 -20.86 9.82 -21.78
C VAL A 138 -21.30 8.58 -21.00
N ASP A 139 -20.99 8.55 -19.70
CA ASP A 139 -21.33 7.47 -18.76
C ASP A 139 -20.80 6.08 -19.15
N ARG A 140 -19.86 6.01 -20.11
CA ARG A 140 -19.18 4.79 -20.52
C ARG A 140 -17.73 4.80 -20.06
N GLU A 141 -17.33 3.70 -19.42
CA GLU A 141 -15.95 3.52 -18.96
C GLU A 141 -15.03 3.13 -20.12
N TYR A 142 -13.82 3.69 -20.11
CA TYR A 142 -12.71 3.36 -21.00
C TYR A 142 -11.45 3.11 -20.18
N MET A 143 -10.49 2.36 -20.74
CA MET A 143 -9.15 2.25 -20.16
C MET A 143 -8.28 3.39 -20.68
N LEU A 144 -7.66 4.15 -19.78
CA LEU A 144 -6.58 5.09 -20.07
C LEU A 144 -5.25 4.40 -19.78
N VAL A 145 -4.39 4.35 -20.79
CA VAL A 145 -3.01 3.88 -20.67
C VAL A 145 -2.08 5.07 -20.85
N LEU A 146 -1.42 5.49 -19.77
CA LEU A 146 -0.37 6.51 -19.84
C LEU A 146 0.96 5.82 -20.08
N VAL A 147 1.74 6.29 -21.06
CA VAL A 147 3.01 5.69 -21.45
C VAL A 147 4.11 6.72 -21.31
N LEU A 148 5.06 6.46 -20.43
CA LEU A 148 6.29 7.24 -20.29
C LEU A 148 7.43 6.53 -21.03
N HIS A 149 8.17 7.26 -21.85
CA HIS A 149 9.38 6.77 -22.48
C HIS A 149 10.58 7.32 -21.73
N THR A 150 11.38 6.42 -21.16
CA THR A 150 12.58 6.77 -20.39
C THR A 150 13.78 7.02 -21.31
N GLU A 151 14.83 7.68 -20.82
CA GLU A 151 16.08 7.89 -21.59
C GLU A 151 16.80 6.58 -21.97
N GLN A 152 16.44 5.45 -21.35
CA GLN A 152 16.97 4.12 -21.64
C GLN A 152 16.17 3.37 -22.72
N ASP A 153 15.33 4.08 -23.50
CA ASP A 153 14.37 3.53 -24.48
C ASP A 153 13.41 2.48 -23.89
N GLN A 154 13.21 2.49 -22.57
CA GLN A 154 12.24 1.63 -21.89
C GLN A 154 10.91 2.37 -21.77
N SER A 155 9.83 1.77 -22.29
CA SER A 155 8.46 2.25 -22.07
C SER A 155 7.92 1.74 -20.73
N VAL A 156 7.31 2.64 -19.97
CA VAL A 156 6.62 2.35 -18.71
C VAL A 156 5.16 2.72 -18.87
N ARG A 157 4.25 1.77 -18.61
CA ARG A 157 2.81 1.93 -18.81
C ARG A 157 2.08 2.00 -17.48
N TYR A 158 1.10 2.89 -17.38
CA TYR A 158 0.26 3.11 -16.20
C TYR A 158 -1.19 2.99 -16.61
N TYR A 159 -1.99 2.29 -15.81
CA TYR A 159 -3.34 1.88 -16.19
C TYR A 159 -4.37 2.37 -15.18
N THR A 160 -5.40 3.06 -15.69
CA THR A 160 -6.55 3.51 -14.91
C THR A 160 -7.76 3.60 -15.83
N ARG A 161 -8.97 3.52 -15.28
CA ARG A 161 -10.18 3.73 -16.06
C ARG A 161 -10.53 5.21 -16.08
N ILE A 162 -11.19 5.64 -17.14
CA ILE A 162 -11.76 6.98 -17.26
C ILE A 162 -13.23 6.88 -17.62
N VAL A 163 -14.02 7.85 -17.18
CA VAL A 163 -15.42 8.01 -17.56
C VAL A 163 -15.68 9.50 -17.75
N LEU A 164 -16.42 9.86 -18.81
CA LEU A 164 -16.92 11.21 -18.99
C LEU A 164 -18.33 11.30 -18.39
N PRO A 165 -18.54 12.03 -17.29
CA PRO A 165 -19.86 12.24 -16.73
C PRO A 165 -20.75 13.07 -17.67
N GLY A 166 -22.06 12.83 -17.64
CA GLY A 166 -23.02 13.61 -18.43
C GLY A 166 -23.33 14.99 -17.84
N GLU A 167 -24.00 15.83 -18.63
CA GLU A 167 -24.35 17.23 -18.28
C GLU A 167 -25.18 17.39 -16.98
N GLU A 168 -25.89 16.34 -16.54
CA GLU A 168 -26.72 16.38 -15.33
C GLU A 168 -26.00 15.93 -14.04
N GLY A 169 -24.69 15.69 -14.07
CA GLY A 169 -23.94 15.42 -12.86
C GLY A 169 -22.48 15.09 -13.13
N GLN A 170 -21.57 15.95 -12.66
CA GLN A 170 -20.11 15.77 -12.64
C GLN A 170 -19.65 14.65 -11.67
N TYR A 171 -20.52 13.66 -11.44
CA TYR A 171 -20.47 12.62 -10.42
C TYR A 171 -20.14 13.09 -9.00
N ASP A 172 -20.12 14.40 -8.75
CA ASP A 172 -19.81 15.04 -7.47
C ASP A 172 -18.53 14.46 -6.84
N LEU A 173 -17.49 14.23 -7.67
CA LEU A 173 -16.26 13.56 -7.24
C LEU A 173 -15.61 14.31 -6.07
N GLN A 174 -15.46 15.63 -6.17
CA GLN A 174 -14.80 16.43 -5.14
C GLN A 174 -15.59 16.44 -3.82
N ASP A 175 -16.91 16.68 -3.87
CA ASP A 175 -17.75 16.68 -2.67
C ASP A 175 -17.72 15.35 -1.90
N GLN A 176 -17.61 14.24 -2.62
CA GLN A 176 -17.54 12.91 -2.00
C GLN A 176 -16.13 12.60 -1.46
N VAL A 177 -15.08 13.01 -2.15
CA VAL A 177 -13.69 12.90 -1.65
C VAL A 177 -13.49 13.77 -0.41
N ASP A 178 -13.97 15.01 -0.44
CA ASP A 178 -13.90 15.94 0.69
C ASP A 178 -14.68 15.40 1.90
N PHE A 179 -15.85 14.79 1.68
CA PHE A 179 -16.58 14.11 2.75
C PHE A 179 -15.76 12.99 3.40
N ALA A 180 -15.08 12.15 2.60
CA ALA A 180 -14.27 11.05 3.14
C ALA A 180 -13.08 11.58 3.95
N LEU A 181 -12.39 12.61 3.44
CA LEU A 181 -11.27 13.25 4.13
C LEU A 181 -11.70 13.93 5.43
N ASP A 182 -12.83 14.65 5.43
CA ASP A 182 -13.42 15.25 6.63
C ASP A 182 -13.85 14.19 7.65
N PHE A 183 -14.51 13.11 7.19
CA PHE A 183 -14.87 11.99 8.05
C PHE A 183 -13.62 11.40 8.71
N SER A 184 -12.59 11.09 7.92
CA SER A 184 -11.30 10.56 8.39
C SER A 184 -10.67 11.46 9.45
N ALA A 185 -10.56 12.77 9.17
CA ALA A 185 -9.99 13.75 10.10
C ALA A 185 -10.80 13.83 11.41
N LYS A 186 -12.12 13.76 11.33
CA LYS A 186 -13.00 13.75 12.51
C LYS A 186 -12.89 12.49 13.35
N THR A 187 -12.58 11.33 12.76
CA THR A 187 -12.29 10.11 13.54
C THR A 187 -11.05 10.30 14.41
N LEU A 188 -10.00 10.92 13.87
CA LEU A 188 -8.75 11.23 14.59
C LEU A 188 -8.98 12.31 15.67
N ALA A 189 -9.74 13.35 15.35
CA ALA A 189 -10.08 14.43 16.28
C ALA A 189 -11.09 14.03 17.37
N ARG A 190 -11.63 12.81 17.30
CA ARG A 190 -12.69 12.31 18.19
C ARG A 190 -13.93 13.23 18.20
N ASP A 191 -14.31 13.76 17.04
CA ASP A 191 -15.47 14.64 16.92
C ASP A 191 -16.77 13.84 17.03
N ARG A 192 -17.61 14.17 18.03
CA ARG A 192 -18.92 13.52 18.25
C ARG A 192 -19.87 13.64 17.05
N GLY A 193 -19.65 14.62 16.18
CA GLY A 193 -20.41 14.85 14.96
C GLY A 193 -20.49 13.63 14.04
N ILE A 194 -19.47 12.75 14.04
CA ILE A 194 -19.45 11.55 13.19
C ILE A 194 -20.54 10.53 13.54
N SER A 195 -21.03 10.55 14.78
CA SER A 195 -22.02 9.57 15.27
C SER A 195 -23.32 9.57 14.45
N ARG A 196 -23.63 10.68 13.78
CA ARG A 196 -24.80 10.81 12.89
C ARG A 196 -24.72 9.95 11.62
N TYR A 197 -23.53 9.49 11.27
CA TYR A 197 -23.26 8.67 10.09
C TYR A 197 -23.11 7.18 10.43
N LEU A 198 -23.15 6.81 11.71
CA LEU A 198 -22.94 5.44 12.16
C LEU A 198 -24.27 4.71 12.34
N GLU A 199 -24.26 3.42 12.02
CA GLU A 199 -25.36 2.49 12.22
C GLU A 199 -25.02 1.54 13.37
N THR A 200 -24.56 2.10 14.50
CA THR A 200 -23.99 1.32 15.60
C THR A 200 -24.93 0.24 16.11
N THR A 201 -24.46 -1.00 16.17
CA THR A 201 -25.22 -2.14 16.72
C THR A 201 -24.53 -2.71 17.96
N ALA A 202 -25.22 -3.59 18.71
CA ALA A 202 -24.60 -4.30 19.82
C ALA A 202 -23.49 -5.27 19.36
N LEU A 203 -23.64 -5.87 18.18
CA LEU A 203 -22.67 -6.80 17.58
C LEU A 203 -21.42 -6.12 17.05
N GLY A 204 -21.53 -4.86 16.61
CA GLY A 204 -20.39 -4.06 16.14
C GLY A 204 -19.50 -3.53 17.27
N LYS A 205 -19.88 -3.72 18.54
CA LYS A 205 -19.07 -3.31 19.69
C LYS A 205 -18.05 -4.38 20.03
N THR A 206 -16.79 -4.06 19.79
CA THR A 206 -15.58 -4.81 20.13
C THR A 206 -14.61 -3.88 20.83
N ASP A 207 -13.61 -4.43 21.51
CA ASP A 207 -12.59 -3.63 22.20
C ASP A 207 -11.37 -3.33 21.32
N SER A 208 -11.39 -3.72 20.04
CA SER A 208 -10.25 -3.56 19.12
C SER A 208 -10.51 -2.45 18.09
N PRO A 209 -9.56 -1.51 17.89
CA PRO A 209 -9.62 -0.52 16.82
C PRO A 209 -9.06 -1.03 15.47
N GLU A 210 -8.58 -2.28 15.43
CA GLU A 210 -7.93 -2.91 14.28
C GLU A 210 -8.81 -2.93 13.02
N LYS A 211 -10.06 -3.37 13.18
CA LYS A 211 -11.06 -3.40 12.12
C LYS A 211 -12.35 -2.79 12.65
N VAL A 212 -12.76 -1.70 12.02
CA VAL A 212 -14.01 -1.00 12.36
C VAL A 212 -14.80 -0.76 11.09
N ASP A 213 -16.12 -0.65 11.25
CA ASP A 213 -17.06 -0.43 10.17
C ASP A 213 -18.16 0.55 10.60
N ILE A 214 -19.14 0.77 9.72
CA ILE A 214 -20.26 1.68 9.99
C ILE A 214 -21.10 1.27 11.21
N HIS A 215 -21.03 0.00 11.64
CA HIS A 215 -21.76 -0.54 12.79
C HIS A 215 -20.96 -0.48 14.10
N SER A 216 -19.71 -0.03 14.03
CA SER A 216 -18.84 0.13 15.19
C SER A 216 -19.32 1.28 16.08
N GLY A 217 -19.00 1.19 17.38
CA GLY A 217 -19.25 2.24 18.35
C GLY A 217 -18.31 3.44 18.18
N PHE A 218 -18.72 4.58 18.76
CA PHE A 218 -17.94 5.82 18.71
C PHE A 218 -16.51 5.68 19.25
N ALA A 219 -16.32 4.91 20.33
CA ALA A 219 -14.98 4.68 20.88
C ALA A 219 -14.08 3.98 19.85
N GLN A 220 -14.54 2.90 19.23
CA GLN A 220 -13.76 2.09 18.28
C GLN A 220 -13.40 2.89 17.03
N ILE A 221 -14.38 3.58 16.43
CA ILE A 221 -14.12 4.38 15.23
C ILE A 221 -13.15 5.54 15.53
N THR A 222 -13.11 6.01 16.77
CA THR A 222 -12.15 7.02 17.25
C THR A 222 -10.92 6.41 17.94
N TYR A 223 -10.46 5.27 17.41
CA TYR A 223 -9.21 4.58 17.78
C TYR A 223 -9.18 4.03 19.23
N GLN A 224 -10.34 3.83 19.85
CA GLN A 224 -10.50 3.18 21.15
C GLN A 224 -9.63 3.80 22.27
N GLY A 225 -9.38 5.11 22.20
CA GLY A 225 -8.57 5.83 23.20
C GLY A 225 -7.05 5.77 22.98
N LEU A 226 -6.58 5.10 21.92
CA LEU A 226 -5.18 5.15 21.51
C LEU A 226 -4.78 6.59 21.15
N LYS A 227 -3.53 6.96 21.48
CA LYS A 227 -2.94 8.22 21.05
C LYS A 227 -2.39 8.06 19.64
N VAL A 228 -3.18 8.48 18.64
CA VAL A 228 -2.87 8.34 17.22
C VAL A 228 -2.54 9.70 16.60
N THR A 229 -1.47 9.77 15.82
CA THR A 229 -1.07 10.96 15.06
C THR A 229 -0.86 10.64 13.60
N ARG A 230 -1.46 11.41 12.69
CA ARG A 230 -1.24 11.34 11.24
C ARG A 230 -0.35 12.51 10.82
N ASN A 231 0.77 12.21 10.16
CA ASN A 231 1.77 13.22 9.76
C ASN A 231 1.69 13.59 8.27
N GLU A 232 0.96 12.81 7.48
CA GLU A 232 0.89 12.92 6.03
C GLU A 232 -0.57 13.03 5.57
N GLU A 233 -0.78 13.65 4.42
CA GLU A 233 -2.10 13.66 3.78
C GLU A 233 -2.47 12.27 3.25
N PRO A 234 -3.74 11.85 3.34
CA PRO A 234 -4.17 10.58 2.77
C PRO A 234 -3.97 10.47 1.26
N GLU A 235 -3.46 9.33 0.82
CA GLU A 235 -3.58 8.90 -0.56
C GLU A 235 -5.05 8.57 -0.85
N VAL A 236 -5.57 9.08 -1.97
CA VAL A 236 -6.97 8.91 -2.38
C VAL A 236 -7.05 8.05 -3.63
N ASP A 237 -7.65 6.88 -3.52
CA ASP A 237 -7.90 6.00 -4.68
C ASP A 237 -9.40 5.81 -4.89
N VAL A 238 -9.88 6.06 -6.11
CA VAL A 238 -11.27 5.87 -6.51
C VAL A 238 -11.41 4.59 -7.32
N PHE A 239 -12.21 3.64 -6.86
CA PHE A 239 -12.37 2.32 -7.48
C PHE A 239 -13.65 2.16 -8.29
N ASP A 240 -14.70 2.90 -7.97
CA ASP A 240 -15.93 2.93 -8.77
C ASP A 240 -16.54 4.33 -8.64
N ILE A 241 -17.06 4.86 -9.73
CA ILE A 241 -17.78 6.13 -9.72
C ILE A 241 -18.86 6.09 -10.80
N ARG A 242 -20.07 6.45 -10.39
CA ARG A 242 -21.27 6.53 -11.24
C ARG A 242 -22.10 7.70 -10.77
N ARG A 243 -23.16 8.01 -11.51
CA ARG A 243 -24.13 9.04 -11.11
C ARG A 243 -24.62 8.81 -9.67
N GLY A 244 -24.18 9.68 -8.76
CA GLY A 244 -24.58 9.72 -7.36
C GLY A 244 -23.93 8.68 -6.45
N THR A 245 -23.01 7.82 -6.89
CA THR A 245 -22.31 6.87 -5.99
C THR A 245 -20.84 6.75 -6.31
N ILE A 246 -20.01 6.62 -5.28
CA ILE A 246 -18.56 6.39 -5.40
C ILE A 246 -18.09 5.33 -4.41
N SER A 247 -17.11 4.55 -4.82
CA SER A 247 -16.27 3.75 -3.92
C SER A 247 -14.85 4.29 -3.97
N LEU A 248 -14.32 4.66 -2.80
CA LEU A 248 -12.96 5.18 -2.67
C LEU A 248 -12.26 4.62 -1.45
N ARG A 249 -10.93 4.68 -1.44
CA ARG A 249 -10.08 4.36 -0.29
C ARG A 249 -9.20 5.53 0.05
N LEU A 250 -9.04 5.76 1.35
CA LEU A 250 -7.97 6.57 1.91
C LEU A 250 -6.90 5.64 2.47
N THR A 251 -5.64 5.86 2.11
CA THR A 251 -4.49 5.13 2.66
C THR A 251 -3.51 6.11 3.27
N TYR A 252 -3.08 5.87 4.51
CA TYR A 252 -2.10 6.74 5.19
C TYR A 252 -1.42 6.03 6.35
N PRO A 253 -0.16 6.39 6.68
CA PRO A 253 0.47 5.97 7.91
C PRO A 253 -0.02 6.81 9.11
N VAL A 254 -0.06 6.18 10.28
CA VAL A 254 -0.22 6.85 11.57
C VAL A 254 0.81 6.35 12.56
N VAL A 255 1.20 7.19 13.50
CA VAL A 255 2.00 6.80 14.66
C VAL A 255 1.08 6.63 15.86
N VAL A 256 1.15 5.46 16.50
CA VAL A 256 0.46 5.17 17.76
C VAL A 256 1.46 5.24 18.90
N GLU A 257 1.12 5.97 19.95
CA GLU A 257 1.90 6.02 21.17
C GLU A 257 1.19 5.29 22.30
N GLU A 258 1.85 4.28 22.86
CA GLU A 258 1.36 3.47 23.98
C GLU A 258 2.54 3.02 24.85
N ASP A 259 2.43 3.15 26.16
CA ASP A 259 3.47 2.77 27.13
C ASP A 259 4.88 3.34 26.82
N GLY A 260 4.92 4.56 26.30
CA GLY A 260 6.17 5.24 25.93
C GLY A 260 6.80 4.75 24.61
N LYS A 261 6.15 3.80 23.92
CA LYS A 261 6.58 3.27 22.62
C LYS A 261 5.80 3.90 21.49
N ARG A 262 6.49 4.12 20.36
CA ARG A 262 5.90 4.68 19.14
C ARG A 262 5.89 3.58 18.07
N ARG A 263 4.73 3.27 17.53
CA ARG A 263 4.55 2.24 16.50
C ARG A 263 3.87 2.82 15.27
N THR A 264 4.43 2.59 14.10
CA THR A 264 3.82 3.01 12.84
C THR A 264 2.78 1.97 12.41
N CYS A 265 1.58 2.44 12.08
CA CYS A 265 0.50 1.61 11.55
C CYS A 265 0.08 2.14 10.18
N ARG A 266 -0.20 1.24 9.24
CA ARG A 266 -0.87 1.57 7.98
C ARG A 266 -2.37 1.54 8.19
N VAL A 267 -3.06 2.62 7.82
CA VAL A 267 -4.51 2.74 7.89
C VAL A 267 -5.06 2.71 6.47
N LYS A 268 -6.11 1.90 6.26
CA LYS A 268 -6.90 1.87 5.02
C LYS A 268 -8.36 2.09 5.38
N GLU A 269 -8.95 3.18 4.90
CA GLU A 269 -10.36 3.50 5.07
C GLU A 269 -11.09 3.35 3.74
N ASN A 270 -12.01 2.40 3.64
CA ASN A 270 -12.80 2.15 2.46
C ASN A 270 -14.19 2.77 2.66
N PHE A 271 -14.60 3.60 1.71
CA PHE A 271 -15.88 4.29 1.70
C PHE A 271 -16.71 3.84 0.51
N PHE A 272 -18.01 3.65 0.75
CA PHE A 272 -19.03 3.67 -0.29
C PHE A 272 -19.99 4.80 0.04
N LEU A 273 -20.01 5.82 -0.81
CA LEU A 273 -20.77 7.04 -0.59
C LEU A 273 -21.84 7.19 -1.65
N ARG A 274 -22.89 7.93 -1.29
CA ARG A 274 -23.87 8.43 -2.24
C ARG A 274 -24.02 9.94 -2.11
N HIS A 275 -23.90 10.67 -3.22
CA HIS A 275 -24.24 12.08 -3.27
C HIS A 275 -25.62 12.28 -3.88
N ALA A 276 -26.46 13.08 -3.22
CA ALA A 276 -27.77 13.47 -3.75
C ALA A 276 -28.14 14.89 -3.30
N GLY A 277 -28.33 15.79 -4.28
CA GLY A 277 -28.69 17.18 -4.04
C GLY A 277 -27.53 17.99 -3.46
N LYS A 278 -27.51 18.16 -2.13
CA LYS A 278 -26.42 18.84 -1.39
C LYS A 278 -25.93 18.01 -0.21
N LYS A 279 -26.18 16.69 -0.24
CA LYS A 279 -25.92 15.79 0.88
C LYS A 279 -25.16 14.57 0.38
N THR A 280 -24.06 14.29 1.08
CA THR A 280 -23.33 13.02 0.97
C THR A 280 -23.79 12.08 2.08
N TYR A 281 -24.12 10.85 1.70
CA TYR A 281 -24.55 9.77 2.57
C TYR A 281 -23.42 8.73 2.65
N LEU A 282 -23.03 8.37 3.86
CA LEU A 282 -22.13 7.24 4.10
C LEU A 282 -22.95 5.94 4.04
N LEU A 283 -22.79 5.16 2.98
CA LEU A 283 -23.53 3.90 2.80
C LEU A 283 -22.77 2.71 3.37
N ARG A 284 -21.45 2.69 3.20
CA ARG A 284 -20.56 1.71 3.83
C ARG A 284 -19.26 2.38 4.23
N TYR A 285 -18.72 1.95 5.36
CA TYR A 285 -17.40 2.32 5.85
C TYR A 285 -16.72 1.08 6.40
N GLN A 286 -15.43 0.93 6.11
CA GLN A 286 -14.57 -0.03 6.78
C GLN A 286 -13.16 0.56 6.90
N ARG A 287 -12.64 0.65 8.12
CA ARG A 287 -11.23 0.94 8.36
C ARG A 287 -10.51 -0.29 8.88
N THR A 288 -9.35 -0.57 8.30
CA THR A 288 -8.36 -1.46 8.89
C THR A 288 -7.13 -0.65 9.31
N MET A 289 -6.53 -1.05 10.41
CA MET A 289 -5.32 -0.47 10.97
C MET A 289 -4.37 -1.61 11.32
N ASN A 290 -3.21 -1.66 10.66
CA ASN A 290 -2.23 -2.72 10.88
C ASN A 290 -0.87 -2.12 11.23
N THR A 291 -0.23 -2.66 12.26
CA THR A 291 1.12 -2.29 12.67
C THR A 291 2.10 -2.78 11.62
N ILE A 292 3.02 -1.89 11.24
CA ILE A 292 4.15 -2.24 10.37
C ILE A 292 5.22 -2.80 11.28
N PHE A 293 5.37 -4.12 11.22
CA PHE A 293 6.27 -4.86 12.09
C PHE A 293 7.72 -4.40 11.92
N ASP A 294 8.38 -4.08 13.04
CA ASP A 294 9.82 -3.86 13.09
C ASP A 294 10.42 -4.87 14.06
N PRO A 295 11.26 -5.81 13.57
CA PRO A 295 12.03 -6.72 14.42
C PRO A 295 12.78 -6.06 15.58
N LYS A 296 13.25 -4.82 15.42
CA LYS A 296 14.03 -4.09 16.43
C LYS A 296 13.18 -3.67 17.64
N GLU A 297 11.85 -3.60 17.47
CA GLU A 297 10.90 -3.16 18.48
C GLU A 297 10.27 -4.32 19.28
N VAL A 298 10.64 -5.57 18.98
CA VAL A 298 10.14 -6.76 19.68
C VAL A 298 10.72 -6.84 21.09
N GLU A 299 9.83 -6.89 22.10
CA GLU A 299 10.24 -7.07 23.49
C GLU A 299 10.65 -8.51 23.78
N SER A 300 11.83 -8.65 24.38
CA SER A 300 12.48 -9.92 24.72
C SER A 300 11.87 -10.68 25.91
N GLU A 301 10.74 -10.25 26.47
CA GLU A 301 10.32 -10.71 27.80
C GLU A 301 9.23 -11.81 27.82
N SER A 302 8.60 -12.16 26.70
CA SER A 302 7.58 -13.22 26.66
C SER A 302 7.83 -14.30 25.60
N ASP A 303 7.26 -15.49 25.84
CA ASP A 303 7.07 -16.60 24.90
C ASP A 303 6.04 -16.28 23.79
N GLN A 304 5.59 -15.03 23.70
CA GLN A 304 4.59 -14.54 22.76
C GLN A 304 5.19 -13.47 21.85
N LEU A 305 4.96 -13.60 20.55
CA LEU A 305 5.19 -12.51 19.59
C LEU A 305 3.96 -11.60 19.56
N LYS A 306 4.13 -10.35 20.02
CA LYS A 306 3.07 -9.34 19.96
C LYS A 306 3.27 -8.44 18.74
N LEU A 307 2.38 -8.57 17.75
CA LEU A 307 2.33 -7.71 16.56
C LEU A 307 1.54 -6.41 16.78
N PHE A 308 1.22 -6.08 18.04
CA PHE A 308 0.36 -4.97 18.46
C PHE A 308 -1.02 -5.01 17.77
N ILE A 309 -1.35 -4.04 16.90
CA ILE A 309 -2.60 -4.00 16.15
C ILE A 309 -2.38 -4.74 14.83
N CYS A 310 -3.05 -5.87 14.63
CA CYS A 310 -2.91 -6.65 13.41
C CYS A 310 -4.16 -7.48 13.15
N ASN A 311 -4.63 -7.48 11.91
CA ASN A 311 -5.70 -8.37 11.49
C ASN A 311 -5.27 -9.83 11.54
N LYS A 312 -5.72 -10.53 12.57
CA LYS A 312 -5.43 -11.95 12.79
C LYS A 312 -5.86 -12.82 11.62
N ASP A 313 -6.95 -12.47 10.93
CA ASP A 313 -7.42 -13.20 9.75
C ASP A 313 -6.53 -12.95 8.52
N ALA A 314 -5.70 -11.90 8.54
CA ALA A 314 -4.75 -11.58 7.47
C ALA A 314 -3.34 -12.13 7.71
N VAL A 315 -3.00 -12.53 8.93
CA VAL A 315 -1.69 -13.11 9.24
C VAL A 315 -1.69 -14.59 8.88
N THR A 316 -1.05 -14.92 7.75
CA THR A 316 -0.75 -16.32 7.42
C THR A 316 0.47 -16.75 8.20
N LEU A 317 0.32 -17.73 9.10
CA LEU A 317 1.42 -18.32 9.86
C LEU A 317 1.71 -19.74 9.37
N SER A 318 2.98 -20.10 9.31
CA SER A 318 3.41 -21.48 9.05
C SER A 318 4.53 -21.85 10.01
N GLU A 319 4.50 -23.09 10.49
CA GLU A 319 5.44 -23.61 11.49
C GLU A 319 6.30 -24.72 10.89
N SER A 320 7.57 -24.75 11.25
CA SER A 320 8.47 -25.86 10.93
C SER A 320 8.02 -27.16 11.61
N GLU A 321 8.34 -28.32 11.04
CA GLU A 321 7.97 -29.63 11.62
C GLU A 321 8.41 -29.83 13.08
N GLY A 322 9.51 -29.16 13.49
CA GLY A 322 10.04 -29.23 14.85
C GLY A 322 9.56 -28.11 15.79
N GLY A 323 8.71 -27.19 15.31
CA GLY A 323 8.14 -26.08 16.08
C GLY A 323 9.11 -25.00 16.56
N GLY A 324 10.38 -25.05 16.15
CA GLY A 324 11.40 -24.06 16.55
C GLY A 324 11.43 -22.79 15.70
N VAL A 325 10.82 -22.83 14.50
CA VAL A 325 10.79 -21.74 13.53
C VAL A 325 9.38 -21.56 13.01
N PHE A 326 8.92 -20.32 12.91
CA PHE A 326 7.67 -19.97 12.25
C PHE A 326 7.86 -18.80 11.28
N SER A 327 7.05 -18.76 10.22
CA SER A 327 7.01 -17.67 9.27
C SER A 327 5.66 -16.98 9.29
N PHE A 328 5.63 -15.67 9.09
CA PHE A 328 4.40 -14.90 8.99
C PHE A 328 4.52 -13.73 8.01
N VAL A 329 3.39 -13.32 7.43
CA VAL A 329 3.31 -12.11 6.59
C VAL A 329 2.73 -10.94 7.40
N ASN A 330 3.41 -9.80 7.35
CA ASN A 330 2.90 -8.54 7.90
C ASN A 330 3.09 -7.42 6.86
N GLU A 331 1.98 -6.79 6.47
CA GLU A 331 1.96 -5.66 5.52
C GLU A 331 2.76 -5.93 4.23
N GLY A 332 2.64 -7.15 3.67
CA GLY A 332 3.33 -7.52 2.42
C GLY A 332 4.79 -7.94 2.57
N ARG A 333 5.28 -8.08 3.82
CA ARG A 333 6.63 -8.58 4.12
C ARG A 333 6.56 -9.92 4.84
N LEU A 334 7.34 -10.89 4.36
CA LEU A 334 7.47 -12.24 4.90
C LEU A 334 8.61 -12.27 5.90
N PHE A 335 8.29 -12.58 7.15
CA PHE A 335 9.25 -12.74 8.21
C PHE A 335 9.40 -14.21 8.58
N LEU A 336 10.62 -14.61 8.92
CA LEU A 336 10.93 -15.87 9.59
C LEU A 336 11.41 -15.53 11.00
N CYS A 337 10.83 -16.19 12.00
CA CYS A 337 11.21 -16.08 13.39
C CYS A 337 11.73 -17.42 13.90
N ASN A 338 12.92 -17.41 14.46
CA ASN A 338 13.47 -18.55 15.17
C ASN A 338 13.27 -18.34 16.67
N LEU A 339 12.48 -19.21 17.30
CA LEU A 339 12.14 -19.11 18.72
C LEU A 339 13.34 -19.37 19.64
N SER A 340 14.33 -20.13 19.17
CA SER A 340 15.48 -20.56 20.00
C SER A 340 16.45 -19.41 20.27
N ASP A 341 16.73 -18.59 19.26
CA ASP A 341 17.62 -17.43 19.36
C ASP A 341 16.86 -16.10 19.29
N ARG A 342 15.52 -16.15 19.15
CA ARG A 342 14.62 -14.99 19.04
C ARG A 342 15.02 -14.04 17.92
N SER A 343 15.61 -14.58 16.86
CA SER A 343 15.96 -13.82 15.67
C SER A 343 14.77 -13.70 14.73
N PHE A 344 14.71 -12.56 14.04
CA PHE A 344 13.77 -12.29 12.97
C PHE A 344 14.56 -12.00 11.71
N VAL A 345 14.13 -12.59 10.61
CA VAL A 345 14.68 -12.36 9.27
C VAL A 345 13.55 -11.90 8.38
N ASN A 346 13.70 -10.73 7.74
CA ASN A 346 12.88 -10.36 6.59
C ASN A 346 13.32 -11.24 5.41
N VAL A 347 12.53 -12.24 5.06
CA VAL A 347 12.82 -13.19 3.97
C VAL A 347 12.49 -12.57 2.63
N PHE A 348 11.42 -11.77 2.57
CA PHE A 348 10.97 -11.12 1.36
C PHE A 348 10.10 -9.91 1.70
N GLY A 349 10.36 -8.78 1.06
CA GLY A 349 9.55 -7.58 1.17
C GLY A 349 9.93 -6.59 0.09
N PHE A 350 8.97 -5.76 -0.33
CA PHE A 350 9.25 -4.67 -1.27
C PHE A 350 9.85 -3.45 -0.60
N TYR A 351 9.75 -3.36 0.73
CA TYR A 351 10.18 -2.22 1.53
C TYR A 351 10.74 -2.67 2.88
N GLU A 352 11.54 -1.79 3.49
CA GLU A 352 12.10 -1.98 4.82
C GLU A 352 11.44 -1.04 5.84
N SER A 353 11.52 -1.35 7.14
CA SER A 353 10.81 -0.57 8.17
C SER A 353 11.33 0.86 8.35
N ASP A 354 12.58 1.12 7.96
CA ASP A 354 13.25 2.41 8.07
C ASP A 354 13.17 3.26 6.78
N HIS A 355 12.57 2.73 5.71
CA HIS A 355 12.45 3.44 4.43
C HIS A 355 11.04 3.31 3.84
N TRP A 356 10.25 4.39 3.94
CA TRP A 356 8.94 4.50 3.28
C TRP A 356 9.12 4.99 1.85
N ASP A 357 9.36 4.08 0.91
CA ASP A 357 9.33 4.41 -0.51
C ASP A 357 7.94 4.09 -1.09
N PRO A 358 7.11 5.09 -1.47
CA PRO A 358 5.79 4.86 -2.06
C PRO A 358 5.78 3.90 -3.27
N ARG A 359 6.90 3.79 -4.00
CA ARG A 359 7.05 2.87 -5.15
C ARG A 359 6.99 1.39 -4.78
N THR A 360 7.15 1.08 -3.51
CA THR A 360 7.27 -0.27 -2.98
C THR A 360 6.00 -0.79 -2.32
N PHE A 361 5.02 0.10 -2.11
CA PHE A 361 3.72 -0.28 -1.56
C PHE A 361 2.77 -0.70 -2.69
N TYR A 362 2.66 -2.01 -2.87
CA TYR A 362 1.66 -2.64 -3.73
C TYR A 362 0.49 -3.12 -2.86
N ASP A 363 -0.73 -2.98 -3.39
CA ASP A 363 -1.98 -3.31 -2.68
C ASP A 363 -2.64 -4.60 -3.16
#